data_AF-A0A2T2TAW9-F1
#
_entry.id   AF-A0A2T2TAW9-F1
#
_cell.length_a   1.000
_cell.length_b   1.000
_cell.length_c   1.000
_cell.angle_alpha   90.00
_cell.angle_beta   90.00
_cell.angle_gamma   90.00
#
_symmetry.space_group_name_H-M   'P 1'
#
loop_
_entity.id
_entity.type
_entity.pdbx_description
1 polymer ?
#
loop_
_entity_poly.entity_id
_entity_poly.type
_entity_poly.pdbx_seq_one_letter_code
_entity_poly.pdbx_strand_id
1 'polypeptide(L)'
;MQPGADTSIVANPSVLSAFHDVLDQFERRQTTDDNFTIRVTDRRTNEQLQIYELTDLRQTHKQGSSVEWRTVDERRREVTRTLVDKFERQGVPLKDITVRWGRANQINESLERNRPYYPYEVRLAQSLDLSLLSTQISTVETFNRDDLVSPAGAKSRYQMLPWILRRSGVHEYELPTTAGSRITVEEALHPLLTMEPAFLLLKGYVNAVGHEIPGLSAYHTGPGNIYMLYRKYFTESTYYNNTSNVVDAYIWALTDGFNTVSEQTSFGSFSRGYVPSLHGALEARVRTPLDHSEAIQTARVQLRPGTRISLRKILTVLDTTDQSFDWGPAGNESSTYARFRALNKHFDLPKSSNGEVPHSGNVQLRSTTEGKGVRFFLPPRAPQALRASGGDVLDPDFTFRFNSSTFGPPTEAQRTRWDEQYDRLVEDIQRFGFTPENRDRLVNLYEKFKALAKSTPSRYRQRQLAIIRTHRRIWRSNPWEKLSEITMQMTGRDPVQAQPLTEFSFSEDALSDLK
;
A
#
# COMPACT_ATOMS: atom_id res chain seq x y z
N MET A 1 10.29 -0.44 -19.82
CA MET A 1 9.53 -1.64 -20.21
C MET A 1 8.05 -1.30 -20.13
N GLN A 2 7.31 -1.56 -21.20
CA GLN A 2 5.85 -1.48 -21.20
C GLN A 2 5.28 -2.41 -20.11
N PRO A 3 4.19 -2.05 -19.42
CA PRO A 3 3.53 -2.93 -18.47
C PRO A 3 2.67 -3.93 -19.27
N GLY A 4 3.27 -5.02 -19.71
CA GLY A 4 2.53 -6.23 -20.01
C GLY A 4 2.48 -7.04 -18.72
N ALA A 5 1.36 -6.99 -17.98
CA ALA A 5 0.93 -8.24 -17.36
C ALA A 5 0.80 -9.22 -18.53
N ASP A 6 1.49 -10.35 -18.46
CA ASP A 6 1.49 -11.32 -19.55
C ASP A 6 0.05 -11.82 -19.73
N THR A 7 -0.72 -11.16 -20.61
CA THR A 7 -2.11 -11.50 -20.93
C THR A 7 -2.19 -12.83 -21.67
N SER A 8 -1.03 -13.40 -22.02
CA SER A 8 -0.87 -14.72 -22.63
C SER A 8 -1.25 -15.90 -21.72
N ILE A 9 -1.61 -15.66 -20.46
CA ILE A 9 -1.89 -16.72 -19.47
C ILE A 9 -3.38 -16.84 -19.09
N VAL A 10 -4.29 -16.03 -19.65
CA VAL A 10 -5.74 -16.17 -19.34
C VAL A 10 -6.38 -17.19 -20.28
N ALA A 11 -6.90 -18.28 -19.72
CA ALA A 11 -7.35 -19.43 -20.50
C ALA A 11 -8.68 -19.20 -21.26
N ASN A 12 -9.46 -18.18 -20.88
CA ASN A 12 -10.79 -17.95 -21.45
C ASN A 12 -10.98 -16.53 -22.07
N PRO A 13 -11.13 -16.42 -23.40
CA PRO A 13 -11.32 -15.15 -24.10
C PRO A 13 -12.57 -14.34 -23.71
N SER A 14 -13.71 -14.98 -23.39
CA SER A 14 -14.94 -14.24 -23.07
C SER A 14 -14.86 -13.58 -21.69
N VAL A 15 -14.33 -14.32 -20.71
CA VAL A 15 -14.06 -13.85 -19.35
C VAL A 15 -13.04 -12.70 -19.36
N LEU A 16 -12.02 -12.79 -20.23
CA LEU A 16 -11.04 -11.73 -20.43
C LEU A 16 -11.65 -10.48 -21.06
N SER A 17 -12.52 -10.62 -22.07
CA SER A 17 -13.23 -9.48 -22.66
C SER A 17 -14.08 -8.74 -21.63
N ALA A 18 -14.89 -9.47 -20.85
CA ALA A 18 -15.71 -8.88 -19.80
C ALA A 18 -14.88 -8.18 -18.71
N PHE A 19 -13.64 -8.62 -18.49
CA PHE A 19 -12.72 -7.96 -17.59
C PHE A 19 -12.19 -6.66 -18.15
N HIS A 20 -11.80 -6.61 -19.43
CA HIS A 20 -11.44 -5.36 -20.10
C HIS A 20 -12.59 -4.35 -20.07
N ASP A 21 -13.83 -4.78 -20.28
CA ASP A 21 -15.00 -3.89 -20.15
C ASP A 21 -15.08 -3.24 -18.75
N VAL A 22 -14.77 -4.01 -17.70
CA VAL A 22 -14.71 -3.47 -16.33
C VAL A 22 -13.53 -2.50 -16.16
N LEU A 23 -12.36 -2.79 -16.73
CA LEU A 23 -11.20 -1.90 -16.68
C LEU A 23 -11.48 -0.56 -17.38
N ASP A 24 -12.07 -0.61 -18.58
CA ASP A 24 -12.40 0.56 -19.40
C ASP A 24 -13.38 1.50 -18.68
N GLN A 25 -14.37 0.94 -17.96
CA GLN A 25 -15.29 1.74 -17.15
C GLN A 25 -14.56 2.53 -16.07
N PHE A 26 -13.57 1.93 -15.39
CA PHE A 26 -12.80 2.59 -14.34
C PHE A 26 -11.70 3.51 -14.88
N GLU A 27 -11.16 3.22 -16.06
CA GLU A 27 -10.32 4.16 -16.79
C GLU A 27 -11.10 5.44 -17.10
N ARG A 28 -12.26 5.34 -17.77
CA ARG A 28 -13.09 6.53 -18.08
C ARG A 28 -13.47 7.30 -16.82
N ARG A 29 -13.87 6.58 -15.76
CA ARG A 29 -14.21 7.16 -14.45
C ARG A 29 -13.09 8.03 -13.88
N GLN A 30 -11.82 7.65 -14.06
CA GLN A 30 -10.68 8.28 -13.38
C GLN A 30 -9.88 9.20 -14.30
N THR A 31 -10.06 9.09 -15.62
CA THR A 31 -9.35 9.90 -16.62
C THR A 31 -10.22 10.97 -17.27
N THR A 32 -11.51 10.70 -17.52
CA THR A 32 -12.38 11.55 -18.34
C THR A 32 -13.55 12.10 -17.53
N ASP A 33 -14.23 11.26 -16.77
CA ASP A 33 -15.38 11.67 -15.98
C ASP A 33 -14.91 12.44 -14.74
N ASP A 34 -15.24 13.72 -14.69
CA ASP A 34 -14.85 14.62 -13.62
C ASP A 34 -15.72 14.43 -12.35
N ASN A 35 -15.40 15.16 -11.28
CA ASN A 35 -16.12 15.08 -10.02
C ASN A 35 -17.59 15.55 -10.11
N PHE A 36 -18.05 16.01 -11.26
CA PHE A 36 -19.40 16.48 -11.50
C PHE A 36 -20.17 15.58 -12.49
N THR A 37 -19.52 14.54 -13.00
CA THR A 37 -20.08 13.61 -13.98
C THR A 37 -20.64 12.35 -13.31
N ILE A 38 -21.85 11.94 -13.72
CA ILE A 38 -22.51 10.70 -13.34
C ILE A 38 -22.89 9.95 -14.61
N ARG A 39 -22.33 8.76 -14.81
CA ARG A 39 -22.54 7.92 -15.99
C ARG A 39 -23.41 6.73 -15.64
N VAL A 40 -24.40 6.46 -16.49
CA VAL A 40 -25.31 5.32 -16.38
C VAL A 40 -25.15 4.43 -17.61
N THR A 41 -25.00 3.12 -17.38
CA THR A 41 -24.76 2.11 -18.42
C THR A 41 -25.67 0.91 -18.19
N ASP A 42 -26.19 0.31 -19.26
CA ASP A 42 -26.87 -0.99 -19.21
C ASP A 42 -25.81 -2.10 -19.28
N ARG A 43 -25.71 -2.91 -18.22
CA ARG A 43 -24.71 -3.99 -18.12
C ARG A 43 -24.92 -5.10 -19.15
N ARG A 44 -26.14 -5.30 -19.66
CA ARG A 44 -26.45 -6.40 -20.60
C ARG A 44 -25.85 -6.15 -21.98
N THR A 45 -25.84 -4.89 -22.40
CA THR A 45 -25.37 -4.45 -23.72
C THR A 45 -24.09 -3.63 -23.65
N ASN A 46 -23.65 -3.27 -22.44
CA ASN A 46 -22.60 -2.29 -22.17
C ASN A 46 -22.89 -0.90 -22.80
N GLU A 47 -24.15 -0.61 -23.10
CA GLU A 47 -24.57 0.64 -23.75
C GLU A 47 -24.70 1.78 -22.73
N GLN A 48 -24.17 2.94 -23.08
CA GLN A 48 -24.31 4.15 -22.28
C GLN A 48 -25.74 4.68 -22.37
N LEU A 49 -26.48 4.57 -21.26
CA LEU A 49 -27.85 5.08 -21.15
C LEU A 49 -27.91 6.61 -21.02
N GLN A 50 -27.06 7.19 -20.16
CA GLN A 50 -27.01 8.64 -19.95
C GLN A 50 -25.71 9.09 -19.29
N ILE A 51 -25.26 10.30 -19.62
CA ILE A 51 -24.32 11.09 -18.81
C ILE A 51 -25.10 12.25 -18.21
N TYR A 52 -25.02 12.40 -16.89
CA TYR A 52 -25.61 13.51 -16.15
C TYR A 52 -24.50 14.36 -15.54
N GLU A 53 -24.65 15.67 -15.62
CA GLU A 53 -23.66 16.63 -15.14
C GLU A 53 -24.23 17.53 -14.04
N LEU A 54 -23.47 17.69 -12.95
CA LEU A 54 -23.75 18.66 -11.89
C LEU A 54 -23.23 20.04 -12.30
N THR A 55 -23.88 20.65 -13.29
CA THR A 55 -23.43 21.89 -13.96
C THR A 55 -23.14 23.03 -12.99
N ASP A 56 -24.00 23.26 -12.00
CA ASP A 56 -23.88 24.39 -11.07
C ASP A 56 -22.66 24.25 -10.15
N LEU A 57 -22.46 23.04 -9.62
CA LEU A 57 -21.28 22.71 -8.81
C LEU A 57 -20.01 22.72 -9.64
N ARG A 58 -20.07 22.24 -10.88
CA ARG A 58 -18.94 22.26 -11.82
C ARG A 58 -18.51 23.70 -12.13
N GLN A 59 -19.47 24.58 -12.39
CA GLN A 59 -19.19 25.98 -12.69
C GLN A 59 -18.60 26.71 -11.48
N THR A 60 -19.12 26.44 -10.29
CA THR A 60 -18.58 26.96 -9.03
C THR A 60 -17.11 26.57 -8.83
N HIS A 61 -16.77 25.30 -9.05
CA HIS A 61 -15.39 24.81 -8.98
C HIS A 61 -14.48 25.47 -10.04
N LYS A 62 -14.95 25.61 -11.29
CA LYS A 62 -14.20 26.27 -12.37
C LYS A 62 -13.90 27.75 -12.09
N GLN A 63 -14.74 28.42 -11.29
CA GLN A 63 -14.54 29.81 -10.86
C GLN A 63 -13.53 29.95 -9.70
N GLY A 64 -12.92 28.85 -9.26
CA GLY A 64 -11.91 28.86 -8.18
C GLY A 64 -12.49 28.84 -6.77
N SER A 65 -13.82 28.73 -6.63
CA SER A 65 -14.45 28.56 -5.32
C SER A 65 -14.18 27.16 -4.77
N SER A 66 -13.88 27.06 -3.47
CA SER A 66 -13.72 25.77 -2.81
C SER A 66 -15.03 24.99 -2.86
N VAL A 67 -15.02 23.81 -3.47
CA VAL A 67 -16.15 22.88 -3.48
C VAL A 67 -15.78 21.68 -2.61
N GLU A 68 -16.52 21.49 -1.53
CA GLU A 68 -16.34 20.34 -0.64
C GLU A 68 -16.80 19.05 -1.33
N TRP A 69 -15.90 18.08 -1.46
CA TRP A 69 -16.21 16.80 -2.11
C TRP A 69 -17.36 16.04 -1.46
N ARG A 70 -17.61 16.28 -0.15
CA ARG A 70 -18.74 15.71 0.57
C ARG A 70 -20.07 16.21 0.01
N THR A 71 -20.21 17.51 -0.25
CA THR A 71 -21.40 18.12 -0.82
C THR A 71 -21.66 17.58 -2.23
N VAL A 72 -20.60 17.42 -3.03
CA VAL A 72 -20.69 16.81 -4.36
C VAL A 72 -21.17 15.36 -4.27
N ASP A 73 -20.61 14.56 -3.35
CA ASP A 73 -21.02 13.16 -3.17
C ASP A 73 -22.45 13.03 -2.61
N GLU A 74 -22.94 13.95 -1.78
CA GLU A 74 -24.35 14.00 -1.35
C GLU A 74 -25.28 14.23 -2.56
N ARG A 75 -24.98 15.23 -3.38
CA ARG A 75 -25.76 15.51 -4.59
C ARG A 75 -25.73 14.35 -5.60
N ARG A 76 -24.58 13.68 -5.74
CA ARG A 76 -24.45 12.49 -6.59
C ARG A 76 -25.34 11.34 -6.13
N ARG A 77 -25.48 11.12 -4.82
CA ARG A 77 -26.39 10.08 -4.30
C ARG A 77 -27.83 10.36 -4.65
N GLU A 78 -28.28 11.60 -4.50
CA GLU A 78 -29.63 12.01 -4.86
C GLU A 78 -29.91 11.76 -6.34
N VAL A 79 -29.05 12.27 -7.22
CA VAL A 79 -29.19 12.12 -8.67
C VAL A 79 -29.11 10.65 -9.08
N THR A 80 -28.23 9.86 -8.43
CA THR A 80 -28.14 8.42 -8.69
C THR A 80 -29.46 7.71 -8.45
N ARG A 81 -30.15 7.99 -7.34
CA ARG A 81 -31.47 7.40 -7.07
C ARG A 81 -32.48 7.77 -8.16
N THR A 82 -32.53 9.05 -8.54
CA THR A 82 -33.43 9.52 -9.61
C THR A 82 -33.13 8.86 -10.96
N LEU A 83 -31.85 8.70 -11.31
CA LEU A 83 -31.45 8.05 -12.57
C LEU A 83 -31.78 6.55 -12.56
N VAL A 84 -31.52 5.86 -11.45
CA VAL A 84 -31.88 4.44 -11.30
C VAL A 84 -33.38 4.24 -11.46
N ASP A 85 -34.19 4.99 -10.71
CA ASP A 85 -35.66 4.92 -10.80
C ASP A 85 -36.17 5.21 -12.23
N LYS A 86 -35.53 6.17 -12.92
CA LYS A 86 -35.87 6.51 -14.30
C LYS A 86 -35.65 5.32 -15.23
N PHE A 87 -34.48 4.68 -15.20
CA PHE A 87 -34.15 3.60 -16.12
C PHE A 87 -34.82 2.28 -15.77
N GLU A 88 -35.11 2.04 -14.49
CA GLU A 88 -35.93 0.91 -14.06
C GLU A 88 -37.35 1.01 -14.64
N ARG A 89 -37.98 2.19 -14.56
CA ARG A 89 -39.30 2.43 -15.19
C ARG A 89 -39.28 2.32 -16.72
N GLN A 90 -38.11 2.47 -17.34
CA GLN A 90 -37.92 2.30 -18.79
C GLN A 90 -37.62 0.85 -19.19
N GLY A 91 -37.65 -0.09 -18.24
CA GLY A 91 -37.54 -1.53 -18.50
C GLY A 91 -36.12 -2.10 -18.37
N VAL A 92 -35.14 -1.33 -17.90
CA VAL A 92 -33.81 -1.85 -17.58
C VAL A 92 -33.87 -2.49 -16.19
N PRO A 93 -33.58 -3.79 -16.02
CA PRO A 93 -33.62 -4.42 -14.70
C PRO A 93 -32.66 -3.74 -13.73
N LEU A 94 -33.08 -3.50 -12.49
CA LEU A 94 -32.28 -2.81 -11.47
C LEU A 94 -30.85 -3.37 -11.32
N LYS A 95 -30.70 -4.69 -11.35
CA LYS A 95 -29.41 -5.39 -11.25
C LYS A 95 -28.45 -5.11 -12.42
N ASP A 96 -28.99 -4.64 -13.54
CA ASP A 96 -28.27 -4.39 -14.78
C ASP A 96 -27.97 -2.88 -14.99
N ILE A 97 -28.54 -2.00 -14.16
CA ILE A 97 -28.21 -0.56 -14.17
C ILE A 97 -26.89 -0.32 -13.44
N THR A 98 -25.86 0.08 -14.18
CA THR A 98 -24.57 0.46 -13.60
C THR A 98 -24.43 1.98 -13.55
N VAL A 99 -24.32 2.54 -12.33
CA VAL A 99 -24.02 3.96 -12.12
C VAL A 99 -22.58 4.15 -11.64
N ARG A 100 -21.84 5.03 -12.29
CA ARG A 100 -20.46 5.40 -11.94
C ARG A 100 -20.30 6.91 -11.82
N TRP A 101 -19.67 7.35 -10.74
CA TRP A 101 -19.33 8.75 -10.54
C TRP A 101 -17.89 9.01 -10.95
N GLY A 102 -17.69 10.03 -11.76
CA GLY A 102 -16.36 10.48 -12.16
C GLY A 102 -15.47 10.86 -10.97
N ARG A 103 -14.16 10.75 -11.14
CA ARG A 103 -13.17 11.03 -10.09
C ARG A 103 -11.94 11.77 -10.64
N ALA A 104 -11.96 12.22 -11.90
CA ALA A 104 -10.77 12.77 -12.55
C ALA A 104 -10.15 13.97 -11.79
N ASN A 105 -10.95 14.86 -11.18
CA ASN A 105 -10.38 15.97 -10.39
C ASN A 105 -9.66 15.46 -9.14
N GLN A 106 -10.29 14.57 -8.37
CA GLN A 106 -9.68 13.98 -7.18
C GLN A 106 -8.43 13.17 -7.51
N ILE A 107 -8.40 12.50 -8.65
CA ILE A 107 -7.21 11.78 -9.14
C ILE A 107 -6.10 12.78 -9.47
N ASN A 108 -6.38 13.84 -10.21
CA ASN A 108 -5.37 14.85 -10.54
C ASN A 108 -4.79 15.52 -9.28
N GLU A 109 -5.63 15.92 -8.33
CA GLU A 109 -5.17 16.44 -7.04
C GLU A 109 -4.32 15.43 -6.26
N SER A 110 -4.70 14.15 -6.32
CA SER A 110 -3.98 13.06 -5.70
C SER A 110 -2.59 12.88 -6.29
N LEU A 111 -2.46 12.97 -7.62
CA LEU A 111 -1.17 12.88 -8.33
C LEU A 111 -0.26 14.04 -7.94
N GLU A 112 -0.79 15.26 -7.89
CA GLU A 112 -0.04 16.44 -7.44
C GLU A 112 0.46 16.29 -6.00
N ARG A 113 -0.39 15.85 -5.07
CA ARG A 113 0.02 15.58 -3.67
C ARG A 113 1.11 14.51 -3.56
N ASN A 114 1.16 13.55 -4.48
CA ASN A 114 2.12 12.45 -4.43
C ASN A 114 3.41 12.70 -5.21
N ARG A 115 3.43 13.75 -6.05
CA ARG A 115 4.55 14.08 -6.92
C ARG A 115 5.94 13.95 -6.26
N PRO A 116 6.17 14.46 -5.04
CA PRO A 116 7.50 14.39 -4.42
C PRO A 116 7.94 12.98 -3.99
N TYR A 117 6.99 12.06 -3.81
CA TYR A 117 7.22 10.72 -3.26
C TYR A 117 7.15 9.64 -4.35
N TYR A 118 6.45 9.90 -5.44
CA TYR A 118 6.19 8.95 -6.51
C TYR A 118 7.45 8.25 -7.07
N PRO A 119 8.59 8.93 -7.31
CA PRO A 119 9.79 8.25 -7.80
C PRO A 119 10.32 7.17 -6.83
N TYR A 120 10.09 7.32 -5.52
CA TYR A 120 10.43 6.28 -4.54
C TYR A 120 9.48 5.09 -4.63
N GLU A 121 8.18 5.32 -4.85
CA GLU A 121 7.19 4.24 -5.04
C GLU A 121 7.51 3.42 -6.29
N VAL A 122 7.87 4.08 -7.39
CA VAL A 122 8.29 3.40 -8.64
C VAL A 122 9.52 2.52 -8.40
N ARG A 123 10.59 3.08 -7.81
CA ARG A 123 11.81 2.32 -7.53
C ARG A 123 11.54 1.17 -6.57
N LEU A 124 10.70 1.38 -5.56
CA LEU A 124 10.33 0.34 -4.61
C LEU A 124 9.52 -0.77 -5.28
N ALA A 125 8.51 -0.44 -6.10
CA ALA A 125 7.76 -1.41 -6.90
C ALA A 125 8.69 -2.27 -7.74
N GLN A 126 9.58 -1.64 -8.50
CA GLN A 126 10.57 -2.32 -9.35
C GLN A 126 11.52 -3.20 -8.53
N SER A 127 12.03 -2.71 -7.40
CA SER A 127 12.95 -3.47 -6.53
C SER A 127 12.28 -4.70 -5.88
N LEU A 128 10.95 -4.71 -5.83
CA LEU A 128 10.14 -5.79 -5.28
C LEU A 128 9.51 -6.65 -6.37
N ASP A 129 9.84 -6.40 -7.64
CA ASP A 129 9.24 -7.09 -8.78
C ASP A 129 7.70 -7.01 -8.72
N LEU A 130 7.21 -5.78 -8.67
CA LEU A 130 5.80 -5.40 -8.74
C LEU A 130 5.60 -4.46 -9.93
N SER A 131 4.43 -4.52 -10.54
CA SER A 131 4.00 -3.58 -11.55
C SER A 131 3.76 -2.19 -10.97
N LEU A 132 3.57 -1.20 -11.86
CA LEU A 132 3.22 0.16 -11.45
C LEU A 132 1.80 0.28 -10.87
N LEU A 133 0.94 -0.74 -10.96
CA LEU A 133 -0.38 -0.73 -10.31
C LEU A 133 -0.24 -0.57 -8.78
N SER A 134 0.78 -1.18 -8.19
CA SER A 134 1.09 -1.06 -6.75
C SER A 134 1.27 0.39 -6.29
N THR A 135 1.77 1.27 -7.17
CA THR A 135 1.96 2.71 -6.87
C THR A 135 0.65 3.48 -6.74
N GLN A 136 -0.49 2.89 -7.13
CA GLN A 136 -1.79 3.54 -7.06
C GLN A 136 -2.58 3.20 -5.79
N ILE A 137 -2.04 2.35 -4.90
CA ILE A 137 -2.71 2.00 -3.64
C ILE A 137 -3.08 3.26 -2.87
N SER A 138 -2.15 4.19 -2.66
CA SER A 138 -2.45 5.39 -1.90
C SER A 138 -3.39 6.36 -2.62
N THR A 139 -3.40 6.35 -3.96
CA THR A 139 -4.37 7.10 -4.76
C THR A 139 -5.80 6.57 -4.53
N VAL A 140 -5.99 5.25 -4.56
CA VAL A 140 -7.31 4.62 -4.41
C VAL A 140 -7.79 4.59 -2.96
N GLU A 141 -6.88 4.36 -2.01
CA GLU A 141 -7.20 4.28 -0.58
C GLU A 141 -7.58 5.64 0.02
N THR A 142 -6.81 6.70 -0.28
CA THR A 142 -6.98 7.99 0.38
C THR A 142 -6.90 9.21 -0.53
N PHE A 143 -6.73 9.03 -1.84
CA PHE A 143 -6.31 10.10 -2.75
C PHE A 143 -5.01 10.78 -2.26
N ASN A 144 -4.05 9.97 -1.79
CA ASN A 144 -2.76 10.41 -1.27
C ASN A 144 -2.86 11.38 -0.08
N ARG A 145 -3.97 11.37 0.66
CA ARG A 145 -4.12 12.05 1.94
C ARG A 145 -3.56 11.18 3.06
N ASP A 146 -2.77 11.78 3.94
CA ASP A 146 -1.99 11.06 4.95
C ASP A 146 -2.72 10.90 6.28
N ASP A 147 -3.69 11.77 6.53
CA ASP A 147 -4.43 11.98 7.78
C ASP A 147 -5.77 11.25 7.82
N LEU A 148 -6.18 10.60 6.74
CA LEU A 148 -7.43 9.84 6.73
C LEU A 148 -7.32 8.58 7.61
N VAL A 149 -8.33 8.40 8.44
CA VAL A 149 -8.48 7.22 9.30
C VAL A 149 -9.76 6.49 8.91
N SER A 150 -9.65 5.21 8.56
CA SER A 150 -10.82 4.38 8.26
C SER A 150 -11.63 4.08 9.54
N PRO A 151 -12.90 3.64 9.40
CA PRO A 151 -13.68 3.12 10.53
C PRO A 151 -13.02 1.97 11.29
N ALA A 152 -12.16 1.19 10.61
CA ALA A 152 -11.40 0.09 11.21
C ALA A 152 -10.08 0.56 11.88
N GLY A 153 -9.83 1.88 11.93
CA GLY A 153 -8.63 2.48 12.50
C GLY A 153 -7.39 2.40 11.60
N ALA A 154 -7.52 1.97 10.34
CA ALA A 154 -6.41 2.03 9.39
C ALA A 154 -5.98 3.50 9.16
N LYS A 155 -4.67 3.75 9.22
CA LYS A 155 -4.06 5.09 9.13
C LYS A 155 -3.10 5.17 7.92
N SER A 156 -2.56 6.35 7.67
CA SER A 156 -1.65 6.71 6.57
C SER A 156 -2.32 6.70 5.19
N ARG A 157 -1.61 7.25 4.19
CA ARG A 157 -2.07 7.20 2.81
C ARG A 157 -2.25 5.80 2.23
N TYR A 158 -1.65 4.78 2.85
CA TYR A 158 -1.78 3.39 2.41
C TYR A 158 -2.83 2.60 3.21
N GLN A 159 -3.57 3.24 4.12
CA GLN A 159 -4.61 2.61 4.97
C GLN A 159 -4.14 1.29 5.62
N MET A 160 -3.03 1.35 6.35
CA MET A 160 -2.52 0.21 7.11
C MET A 160 -3.14 0.17 8.51
N LEU A 161 -3.52 -1.03 8.96
CA LEU A 161 -4.03 -1.23 10.33
C LEU A 161 -2.97 -0.88 11.38
N PRO A 162 -3.35 -0.36 12.57
CA PRO A 162 -2.40 0.10 13.59
C PRO A 162 -1.39 -0.96 14.03
N TRP A 163 -1.80 -2.23 14.12
CA TRP A 163 -0.89 -3.32 14.49
C TRP A 163 0.15 -3.64 13.40
N ILE A 164 -0.17 -3.39 12.12
CA ILE A 164 0.77 -3.53 11.01
C ILE A 164 1.83 -2.42 11.10
N LEU A 165 1.38 -1.17 11.27
CA LEU A 165 2.26 -0.02 11.46
C LEU A 165 3.24 -0.25 12.62
N ARG A 166 2.73 -0.63 13.80
CA ARG A 166 3.56 -0.92 14.98
C ARG A 166 4.58 -2.04 14.72
N ARG A 167 4.15 -3.12 14.06
CA ARG A 167 5.04 -4.25 13.73
C ARG A 167 6.15 -3.86 12.75
N SER A 168 5.86 -2.93 11.86
CA SER A 168 6.82 -2.36 10.90
C SER A 168 7.68 -1.24 11.50
N GLY A 169 7.57 -1.00 12.81
CA GLY A 169 8.34 0.03 13.49
C GLY A 169 7.85 1.45 13.22
N VAL A 170 6.59 1.64 12.80
CA VAL A 170 5.95 2.95 12.71
C VAL A 170 5.14 3.19 13.98
N HIS A 171 5.41 4.31 14.65
CA HIS A 171 4.97 4.54 16.02
C HIS A 171 4.23 5.86 16.20
N GLU A 172 3.52 5.93 17.32
CA GLU A 172 2.87 7.12 17.84
C GLU A 172 3.41 7.30 19.27
N TYR A 173 3.82 8.51 19.62
CA TYR A 173 4.42 8.84 20.92
C TYR A 173 4.35 10.35 21.19
N GLU A 174 4.54 10.75 22.43
CA GLU A 174 4.58 12.17 22.81
C GLU A 174 6.01 12.69 22.98
N LEU A 175 6.22 13.96 22.66
CA LEU A 175 7.46 14.67 22.95
C LEU A 175 7.21 15.91 23.82
N PRO A 176 8.02 16.12 24.89
CA PRO A 176 7.91 17.31 25.70
C PRO A 176 8.46 18.54 24.98
N THR A 177 7.87 19.70 25.23
CA THR A 177 8.32 21.00 24.76
C THR A 177 9.11 21.72 25.85
N THR A 178 9.82 22.80 25.51
CA THR A 178 10.49 23.64 26.52
C THR A 178 9.51 24.37 27.44
N ALA A 179 8.23 24.50 27.04
CA ALA A 179 7.18 25.11 27.85
C ALA A 179 6.51 24.11 28.81
N GLY A 180 6.93 22.85 28.82
CA GLY A 180 6.33 21.79 29.66
C GLY A 180 5.08 21.14 29.05
N SER A 181 4.54 21.67 27.96
CA SER A 181 3.51 21.00 27.16
C SER A 181 4.07 19.79 26.41
N ARG A 182 3.19 19.01 25.79
CA ARG A 182 3.57 17.91 24.90
C ARG A 182 2.97 18.10 23.51
N ILE A 183 3.64 17.55 22.52
CA ILE A 183 3.09 17.37 21.17
C ILE A 183 3.02 15.89 20.85
N THR A 184 2.04 15.53 20.04
CA THR A 184 1.92 14.18 19.48
C THR A 184 2.82 14.04 18.26
N VAL A 185 3.49 12.90 18.14
CA VAL A 185 4.17 12.50 16.91
C VAL A 185 3.48 11.25 16.37
N GLU A 186 2.83 11.38 15.22
CA GLU A 186 2.16 10.29 14.50
C GLU A 186 2.93 9.93 13.23
N GLU A 187 3.92 9.03 13.33
CA GLU A 187 4.78 8.67 12.19
C GLU A 187 4.00 8.14 10.98
N ALA A 188 2.79 7.61 11.20
CA ALA A 188 1.89 7.17 10.14
C ALA A 188 1.53 8.29 9.14
N LEU A 189 1.61 9.55 9.56
CA LEU A 189 1.33 10.70 8.70
C LEU A 189 2.47 10.98 7.71
N HIS A 190 3.67 10.40 7.87
CA HIS A 190 4.79 10.70 6.96
C HIS A 190 4.96 9.63 5.86
N PRO A 191 4.81 9.95 4.55
CA PRO A 191 4.86 8.99 3.45
C PRO A 191 6.17 8.18 3.41
N LEU A 192 7.32 8.83 3.64
CA LEU A 192 8.61 8.16 3.65
C LEU A 192 8.80 7.17 4.82
N LEU A 193 7.93 7.20 5.85
CA LEU A 193 7.94 6.22 6.94
C LEU A 193 6.99 5.05 6.68
N THR A 194 5.96 5.23 5.85
CA THR A 194 4.88 4.25 5.66
C THR A 194 4.92 3.52 4.33
N MET A 195 5.56 4.09 3.30
CA MET A 195 5.67 3.50 1.96
C MET A 195 6.34 2.12 1.95
N GLU A 196 7.54 2.00 2.51
CA GLU A 196 8.25 0.72 2.55
C GLU A 196 7.46 -0.37 3.30
N PRO A 197 6.92 -0.11 4.51
CA PRO A 197 5.99 -1.03 5.17
C PRO A 197 4.81 -1.49 4.30
N ALA A 198 4.14 -0.58 3.59
CA ALA A 198 2.97 -0.88 2.77
C ALA A 198 3.33 -1.82 1.59
N PHE A 199 4.42 -1.52 0.89
CA PHE A 199 4.86 -2.32 -0.26
C PHE A 199 5.39 -3.69 0.15
N LEU A 200 6.06 -3.81 1.30
CA LEU A 200 6.49 -5.11 1.82
C LEU A 200 5.29 -5.96 2.27
N LEU A 201 4.25 -5.34 2.86
CA LEU A 201 2.99 -6.01 3.15
C LEU A 201 2.35 -6.52 1.86
N LEU A 202 2.21 -5.65 0.85
CA LEU A 202 1.66 -6.00 -0.46
C LEU A 202 2.42 -7.17 -1.09
N LYS A 203 3.75 -7.09 -1.23
CA LYS A 203 4.52 -8.19 -1.85
C LYS A 203 4.37 -9.49 -1.06
N GLY A 204 4.27 -9.42 0.27
CA GLY A 204 3.94 -10.57 1.11
C GLY A 204 2.56 -11.18 0.80
N TYR A 205 1.56 -10.36 0.50
CA TYR A 205 0.22 -10.79 0.10
C TYR A 205 0.21 -11.36 -1.32
N VAL A 206 0.84 -10.65 -2.27
CA VAL A 206 1.05 -11.09 -3.66
C VAL A 206 1.66 -12.49 -3.70
N ASN A 207 2.77 -12.69 -3.00
CA ASN A 207 3.43 -14.00 -2.95
C ASN A 207 2.55 -15.06 -2.28
N ALA A 208 1.72 -14.68 -1.30
CA ALA A 208 0.84 -15.61 -0.60
C ALA A 208 -0.39 -16.05 -1.39
N VAL A 209 -0.83 -15.25 -2.37
CA VAL A 209 -1.99 -15.56 -3.21
C VAL A 209 -1.61 -15.89 -4.66
N GLY A 210 -0.32 -15.85 -5.00
CA GLY A 210 0.25 -16.36 -6.24
C GLY A 210 0.39 -15.36 -7.39
N HIS A 211 -0.21 -14.17 -7.30
CA HIS A 211 -0.12 -13.17 -8.37
C HIS A 211 -0.41 -11.75 -7.88
N GLU A 212 0.11 -10.73 -8.58
CA GLU A 212 -0.04 -9.32 -8.18
C GLU A 212 -1.49 -8.86 -8.15
N ILE A 213 -2.25 -9.12 -9.21
CA ILE A 213 -3.66 -8.71 -9.35
C ILE A 213 -4.52 -9.17 -8.14
N PRO A 214 -4.64 -10.47 -7.83
CA PRO A 214 -5.34 -10.90 -6.62
C PRO A 214 -4.64 -10.44 -5.34
N GLY A 215 -3.32 -10.23 -5.33
CA GLY A 215 -2.59 -9.70 -4.19
C GLY A 215 -2.92 -8.24 -3.84
N LEU A 216 -3.14 -7.39 -4.85
CA LEU A 216 -3.66 -6.03 -4.68
C LEU A 216 -5.07 -6.09 -4.08
N SER A 217 -5.91 -7.01 -4.56
CA SER A 217 -7.23 -7.23 -3.97
C SER A 217 -7.16 -7.78 -2.54
N ALA A 218 -6.18 -8.63 -2.23
CA ALA A 218 -5.91 -9.12 -0.87
C ALA A 218 -5.42 -8.01 0.06
N TYR A 219 -4.74 -6.98 -0.45
CA TYR A 219 -4.35 -5.80 0.34
C TYR A 219 -5.59 -5.11 0.90
N HIS A 220 -6.60 -4.95 0.05
CA HIS A 220 -7.86 -4.31 0.38
C HIS A 220 -8.81 -5.19 1.20
N THR A 221 -8.98 -6.44 0.80
CA THR A 221 -10.02 -7.34 1.34
C THR A 221 -9.49 -8.40 2.31
N GLY A 222 -8.18 -8.56 2.41
CA GLY A 222 -7.53 -9.64 3.13
C GLY A 222 -7.37 -10.92 2.28
N PRO A 223 -6.26 -11.67 2.45
CA PRO A 223 -5.99 -12.90 1.68
C PRO A 223 -7.06 -14.00 1.83
N GLY A 224 -7.78 -14.05 2.95
CA GLY A 224 -8.82 -15.05 3.19
C GLY A 224 -9.97 -14.97 2.18
N ASN A 225 -10.38 -13.76 1.78
CA ASN A 225 -11.41 -13.58 0.74
C ASN A 225 -10.92 -14.11 -0.61
N ILE A 226 -9.64 -13.90 -0.93
CA ILE A 226 -9.03 -14.41 -2.17
C ILE A 226 -8.97 -15.94 -2.16
N TYR A 227 -8.66 -16.57 -1.03
CA TYR A 227 -8.71 -18.03 -0.93
C TYR A 227 -10.12 -18.60 -1.07
N MET A 228 -11.14 -17.90 -0.54
CA MET A 228 -12.54 -18.29 -0.76
C MET A 228 -12.92 -18.20 -2.24
N LEU A 229 -12.49 -17.15 -2.91
CA LEU A 229 -12.69 -16.96 -4.35
C LEU A 229 -12.07 -18.13 -5.14
N TYR A 230 -10.83 -18.51 -4.86
CA TYR A 230 -10.18 -19.65 -5.52
C TYR A 230 -10.95 -20.96 -5.29
N ARG A 231 -11.43 -21.20 -4.07
CA ARG A 231 -12.27 -22.38 -3.76
C ARG A 231 -13.56 -22.38 -4.60
N LYS A 232 -14.22 -21.23 -4.74
CA LYS A 232 -15.42 -21.10 -5.57
C LYS A 232 -15.14 -21.32 -7.05
N TYR A 233 -13.98 -20.86 -7.53
CA TYR A 233 -13.58 -21.14 -8.91
C TYR A 233 -13.44 -22.64 -9.17
N PHE A 234 -12.79 -23.38 -8.26
CA PHE A 234 -12.70 -24.84 -8.37
C PHE A 234 -14.07 -25.52 -8.40
N THR A 235 -14.98 -25.14 -7.49
CA THR A 235 -16.21 -25.92 -7.25
C THR A 235 -17.41 -25.47 -8.06
N GLU A 236 -17.42 -24.23 -8.56
CA GLU A 236 -18.61 -23.61 -9.17
C GLU A 236 -18.35 -22.99 -10.53
N SER A 237 -17.09 -22.78 -10.94
CA SER A 237 -16.80 -22.26 -12.28
C SER A 237 -16.85 -23.40 -13.30
N THR A 238 -17.56 -23.17 -14.41
CA THR A 238 -17.52 -24.02 -15.60
C THR A 238 -16.21 -23.86 -16.39
N TYR A 239 -15.35 -22.91 -16.02
CA TYR A 239 -14.11 -22.59 -16.72
C TYR A 239 -12.86 -23.21 -16.10
N TYR A 240 -12.98 -23.82 -14.92
CA TYR A 240 -11.83 -24.46 -14.27
C TYR A 240 -11.34 -25.67 -15.08
N ASN A 241 -10.02 -25.74 -15.26
CA ASN A 241 -9.33 -26.91 -15.78
C ASN A 241 -7.89 -26.97 -15.24
N ASN A 242 -7.16 -28.05 -15.53
CA ASN A 242 -5.82 -28.29 -14.99
C ASN A 242 -4.74 -27.31 -15.50
N THR A 243 -5.05 -26.46 -16.49
CA THR A 243 -4.15 -25.39 -16.96
C THR A 243 -4.53 -24.01 -16.41
N SER A 244 -5.65 -23.89 -15.70
CA SER A 244 -6.07 -22.66 -15.04
C SER A 244 -5.07 -22.19 -13.99
N ASN A 245 -5.02 -20.89 -13.76
CA ASN A 245 -4.19 -20.26 -12.75
C ASN A 245 -5.02 -19.32 -11.85
N VAL A 246 -4.35 -18.76 -10.83
CA VAL A 246 -4.99 -17.87 -9.85
C VAL A 246 -5.56 -16.57 -10.45
N VAL A 247 -5.02 -16.11 -11.59
CA VAL A 247 -5.53 -14.94 -12.31
C VAL A 247 -6.85 -15.28 -13.00
N ASP A 248 -6.98 -16.46 -13.62
CA ASP A 248 -8.25 -16.91 -14.21
C ASP A 248 -9.38 -16.92 -13.18
N ALA A 249 -9.10 -17.46 -11.99
CA ALA A 249 -10.06 -17.46 -10.89
C ALA A 249 -10.45 -16.05 -10.49
N TYR A 250 -9.47 -15.16 -10.32
CA TYR A 250 -9.73 -13.77 -9.94
C TYR A 250 -10.57 -13.03 -10.99
N ILE A 251 -10.22 -13.16 -12.27
CA ILE A 251 -10.96 -12.53 -13.36
C ILE A 251 -12.39 -13.06 -13.41
N TRP A 252 -12.59 -14.37 -13.34
CA TRP A 252 -13.92 -14.98 -13.27
C TRP A 252 -14.76 -14.40 -12.13
N ALA A 253 -14.18 -14.28 -10.94
CA ALA A 253 -14.88 -13.73 -9.78
C ALA A 253 -15.19 -12.24 -9.87
N LEU A 254 -14.47 -11.49 -10.72
CA LEU A 254 -14.82 -10.11 -11.05
C LEU A 254 -15.88 -9.99 -12.13
N THR A 255 -16.15 -11.05 -12.89
CA THR A 255 -17.05 -11.05 -14.04
C THR A 255 -18.23 -11.98 -13.80
N ASP A 256 -18.20 -13.19 -14.35
CA ASP A 256 -19.30 -14.15 -14.36
C ASP A 256 -19.58 -14.72 -12.96
N GLY A 257 -18.52 -14.99 -12.19
CA GLY A 257 -18.58 -15.54 -10.84
C GLY A 257 -18.89 -14.52 -9.75
N PHE A 258 -19.09 -13.24 -10.09
CA PHE A 258 -19.21 -12.19 -9.08
C PHE A 258 -20.37 -12.41 -8.12
N ASN A 259 -21.56 -12.74 -8.64
CA ASN A 259 -22.74 -12.94 -7.79
C ASN A 259 -22.50 -14.11 -6.81
N THR A 260 -22.04 -15.25 -7.33
CA THR A 260 -21.63 -16.43 -6.57
C THR A 260 -20.67 -16.11 -5.42
N VAL A 261 -19.60 -15.34 -5.71
CA VAL A 261 -18.60 -15.00 -4.70
C VAL A 261 -19.16 -13.97 -3.70
N SER A 262 -19.92 -12.97 -4.17
CA SER A 262 -20.41 -11.88 -3.34
C SER A 262 -21.49 -12.29 -2.34
N GLU A 263 -22.33 -13.29 -2.66
CA GLU A 263 -23.42 -13.75 -1.78
C GLU A 263 -22.90 -14.46 -0.53
N GLN A 264 -21.69 -15.01 -0.57
CA GLN A 264 -21.15 -15.88 0.47
C GLN A 264 -19.86 -15.36 1.11
N THR A 265 -19.43 -14.16 0.72
CA THR A 265 -18.18 -13.57 1.21
C THR A 265 -18.34 -12.08 1.46
N SER A 266 -17.35 -11.48 2.12
CA SER A 266 -17.25 -10.01 2.20
C SER A 266 -16.74 -9.35 0.91
N PHE A 267 -16.52 -10.12 -0.16
CA PHE A 267 -16.10 -9.62 -1.47
C PHE A 267 -17.30 -9.01 -2.22
N GLY A 268 -17.67 -7.79 -1.84
CA GLY A 268 -18.77 -7.05 -2.46
C GLY A 268 -18.35 -6.16 -3.64
N SER A 269 -19.26 -5.29 -4.07
CA SER A 269 -19.06 -4.37 -5.19
C SER A 269 -17.86 -3.43 -5.03
N PHE A 270 -17.52 -3.06 -3.79
CA PHE A 270 -16.34 -2.23 -3.52
C PHE A 270 -15.04 -2.99 -3.80
N SER A 271 -14.94 -4.21 -3.27
CA SER A 271 -13.84 -5.16 -3.51
C SER A 271 -13.63 -5.45 -4.99
N ARG A 272 -14.73 -5.67 -5.72
CA ARG A 272 -14.74 -5.88 -7.17
C ARG A 272 -14.13 -4.71 -7.94
N GLY A 273 -14.40 -3.49 -7.48
CA GLY A 273 -13.92 -2.27 -8.11
C GLY A 273 -12.49 -1.86 -7.75
N TYR A 274 -11.84 -2.54 -6.80
CA TYR A 274 -10.56 -2.09 -6.26
C TYR A 274 -9.42 -2.12 -7.30
N VAL A 275 -9.14 -3.27 -7.89
CA VAL A 275 -8.09 -3.40 -8.92
C VAL A 275 -8.43 -2.58 -10.19
N PRO A 276 -9.69 -2.58 -10.70
CA PRO A 276 -10.07 -1.66 -11.76
C PRO A 276 -9.83 -0.18 -11.42
N SER A 277 -10.04 0.23 -10.16
CA SER A 277 -9.71 1.60 -9.72
C SER A 277 -8.20 1.86 -9.78
N LEU A 278 -7.37 0.92 -9.34
CA LEU A 278 -5.91 1.06 -9.47
C LEU A 278 -5.49 1.21 -10.93
N HIS A 279 -6.08 0.42 -11.83
CA HIS A 279 -5.84 0.50 -13.27
C HIS A 279 -6.19 1.88 -13.83
N GLY A 280 -7.42 2.35 -13.64
CA GLY A 280 -7.78 3.66 -14.21
C GLY A 280 -7.04 4.84 -13.56
N ALA A 281 -6.58 4.73 -12.31
CA ALA A 281 -5.72 5.74 -11.68
C ALA A 281 -4.31 5.73 -12.30
N LEU A 282 -3.80 4.54 -12.64
CA LEU A 282 -2.54 4.39 -13.36
C LEU A 282 -2.64 5.01 -14.76
N GLU A 283 -3.72 4.75 -15.49
CA GLU A 283 -3.96 5.33 -16.83
C GLU A 283 -4.09 6.86 -16.78
N ALA A 284 -4.76 7.41 -15.75
CA ALA A 284 -4.82 8.86 -15.54
C ALA A 284 -3.43 9.49 -15.41
N ARG A 285 -2.53 8.81 -14.71
CA ARG A 285 -1.13 9.22 -14.57
C ARG A 285 -0.34 9.06 -15.86
N VAL A 286 -0.55 8.00 -16.64
CA VAL A 286 0.12 7.82 -17.94
C VAL A 286 -0.23 8.98 -18.88
N ARG A 287 -1.49 9.46 -18.85
CA ARG A 287 -1.94 10.63 -19.63
C ARG A 287 -1.37 11.96 -19.13
N THR A 288 -0.94 12.03 -17.87
CA THR A 288 -0.33 13.23 -17.26
C THR A 288 0.99 12.85 -16.59
N PRO A 289 2.08 12.63 -17.37
CA PRO A 289 3.35 12.22 -16.81
C PRO A 289 3.88 13.24 -15.81
N LEU A 290 4.27 12.77 -14.63
CA LEU A 290 4.93 13.60 -13.62
C LEU A 290 6.43 13.65 -13.92
N ASP A 291 7.06 14.82 -13.76
CA ASP A 291 8.50 14.90 -13.81
C ASP A 291 9.13 14.09 -12.66
N HIS A 292 9.93 13.09 -13.02
CA HIS A 292 10.62 12.21 -12.06
C HIS A 292 11.90 12.83 -11.49
N SER A 293 12.33 13.99 -11.98
CA SER A 293 13.46 14.77 -11.42
C SER A 293 13.14 15.36 -10.04
N GLU A 294 11.86 15.43 -9.67
CA GLU A 294 11.35 16.11 -8.46
C GLU A 294 11.27 15.23 -7.21
N ALA A 295 11.95 14.09 -7.15
CA ALA A 295 11.94 13.25 -5.95
C ALA A 295 12.48 14.05 -4.74
N ILE A 296 11.70 14.13 -3.65
CA ILE A 296 12.15 14.84 -2.44
C ILE A 296 13.46 14.23 -1.94
N GLN A 297 14.51 15.04 -1.80
CA GLN A 297 15.75 14.62 -1.18
C GLN A 297 15.72 15.04 0.29
N THR A 298 16.02 14.10 1.19
CA THR A 298 15.96 14.39 2.63
C THR A 298 16.77 13.35 3.42
N ALA A 299 17.09 13.66 4.68
CA ALA A 299 17.70 12.74 5.62
C ALA A 299 16.73 12.50 6.78
N ARG A 300 16.27 11.26 6.93
CA ARG A 300 15.65 10.79 8.16
C ARG A 300 16.76 10.56 9.18
N VAL A 301 16.69 11.25 10.30
CA VAL A 301 17.71 11.25 11.35
C VAL A 301 17.12 10.82 12.67
N GLN A 302 18.00 10.36 13.55
CA GLN A 302 17.74 10.14 14.99
C GLN A 302 18.91 10.71 15.77
N LEU A 303 18.69 11.04 17.03
CA LEU A 303 19.78 11.47 17.90
C LEU A 303 20.57 10.27 18.45
N ARG A 304 21.86 10.47 18.73
CA ARG A 304 22.72 9.48 19.38
C ARG A 304 22.15 9.09 20.75
N PRO A 305 22.28 7.82 21.19
CA PRO A 305 21.78 7.37 22.49
C PRO A 305 22.16 8.32 23.64
N GLY A 306 21.18 8.69 24.47
CA GLY A 306 21.37 9.54 25.65
C GLY A 306 21.43 11.06 25.36
N THR A 307 21.43 11.47 24.10
CA THR A 307 21.47 12.90 23.74
C THR A 307 20.08 13.53 23.69
N ARG A 308 20.05 14.86 23.90
CA ARG A 308 18.85 15.71 23.80
C ARG A 308 19.20 17.05 23.19
N ILE A 309 18.30 17.60 22.38
CA ILE A 309 18.46 18.92 21.76
C ILE A 309 17.10 19.57 21.52
N SER A 310 16.99 20.89 21.70
CA SER A 310 15.77 21.61 21.38
C SER A 310 15.64 21.85 19.88
N LEU A 311 14.41 21.84 19.36
CA LEU A 311 14.13 22.17 17.96
C LEU A 311 14.70 23.53 17.59
N ARG A 312 14.52 24.55 18.45
CA ARG A 312 15.09 25.88 18.25
C ARG A 312 16.60 25.84 18.00
N LYS A 313 17.36 25.04 18.77
CA LYS A 313 18.81 24.93 18.59
C LYS A 313 19.19 24.30 17.23
N ILE A 314 18.43 23.30 16.78
CA ILE A 314 18.63 22.74 15.43
C ILE A 314 18.38 23.81 14.37
N LEU A 315 17.24 24.50 14.44
CA LEU A 315 16.86 25.47 13.41
C LEU A 315 17.77 26.69 13.39
N THR A 316 18.21 27.20 14.55
CA THR A 316 19.20 28.28 14.62
C THR A 316 20.48 27.92 13.87
N VAL A 317 20.99 26.69 14.01
CA VAL A 317 22.19 26.27 13.26
C VAL A 317 21.95 26.27 11.74
N LEU A 318 20.74 25.86 11.30
CA LEU A 318 20.39 25.87 9.88
C LEU A 318 20.14 27.28 9.34
N ASP A 319 19.77 28.23 10.19
CA ASP A 319 19.53 29.63 9.82
C ASP A 319 20.82 30.46 9.78
N THR A 320 21.80 30.17 10.64
CA THR A 320 23.02 30.97 10.77
C THR A 320 24.19 30.45 9.94
N THR A 321 24.04 29.33 9.24
CA THR A 321 25.04 28.83 8.31
C THR A 321 24.92 29.55 6.97
N ASP A 322 26.05 29.80 6.30
CA ASP A 322 26.08 30.39 4.95
C ASP A 322 25.54 29.43 3.87
N GLN A 323 25.17 28.20 4.26
CA GLN A 323 24.72 27.17 3.35
C GLN A 323 23.21 27.26 3.09
N SER A 324 22.82 27.28 1.81
CA SER A 324 21.43 27.04 1.43
C SER A 324 21.08 25.55 1.53
N PHE A 325 19.82 25.28 1.86
CA PHE A 325 19.26 23.93 1.96
C PHE A 325 18.07 23.76 1.03
N ASP A 326 18.05 22.64 0.32
CA ASP A 326 16.90 22.23 -0.46
C ASP A 326 15.87 21.55 0.46
N TRP A 327 14.81 22.29 0.79
CA TRP A 327 13.69 21.80 1.60
C TRP A 327 12.64 21.04 0.76
N GLY A 328 12.89 20.85 -0.53
CA GLY A 328 11.98 20.19 -1.45
C GLY A 328 10.61 20.90 -1.50
N PRO A 329 9.48 20.18 -1.39
CA PRO A 329 8.14 20.77 -1.43
C PRO A 329 7.88 21.84 -0.37
N ALA A 330 8.64 21.83 0.72
CA ALA A 330 8.54 22.83 1.78
C ALA A 330 9.31 24.13 1.46
N GLY A 331 10.05 24.22 0.34
CA GLY A 331 10.94 25.35 0.04
C GLY A 331 10.26 26.72 0.01
N ASN A 332 9.00 26.77 -0.42
CA ASN A 332 8.21 28.01 -0.54
C ASN A 332 7.65 28.52 0.80
N GLU A 333 7.83 27.77 1.89
CA GLU A 333 7.43 28.22 3.22
C GLU A 333 8.28 29.42 3.69
N SER A 334 7.62 30.35 4.40
CA SER A 334 8.17 31.68 4.70
C SER A 334 9.30 31.71 5.74
N SER A 335 9.48 30.64 6.51
CA SER A 335 10.47 30.55 7.59
C SER A 335 11.03 29.13 7.71
N THR A 336 12.22 28.98 8.27
CA THR A 336 12.84 27.67 8.52
C THR A 336 12.01 26.80 9.46
N TYR A 337 11.30 27.39 10.42
CA TYR A 337 10.34 26.65 11.24
C TYR A 337 9.15 26.12 10.42
N ALA A 338 8.56 26.96 9.55
CA ALA A 338 7.48 26.53 8.66
C ALA A 338 7.94 25.42 7.70
N ARG A 339 9.17 25.55 7.16
CA ARG A 339 9.82 24.51 6.33
C ARG A 339 10.00 23.21 7.10
N PHE A 340 10.51 23.26 8.33
CA PHE A 340 10.67 22.09 9.18
C PHE A 340 9.33 21.41 9.49
N ARG A 341 8.31 22.18 9.85
CA ARG A 341 6.95 21.68 10.13
C ARG A 341 6.33 21.02 8.90
N ALA A 342 6.47 21.61 7.72
CA ALA A 342 5.98 21.03 6.47
C ALA A 342 6.71 19.72 6.11
N LEU A 343 8.04 19.67 6.29
CA LEU A 343 8.84 18.46 6.07
C LEU A 343 8.57 17.37 7.13
N ASN A 344 8.22 17.75 8.36
CA ASN A 344 7.95 16.84 9.48
C ASN A 344 6.47 16.84 9.88
N LYS A 345 5.59 16.67 8.89
CA LYS A 345 4.13 16.71 9.12
C LYS A 345 3.57 15.66 10.09
N HIS A 346 4.38 14.66 10.46
CA HIS A 346 4.06 13.72 11.53
C HIS A 346 4.26 14.28 12.93
N PHE A 347 4.86 15.45 13.08
CA PHE A 347 4.90 16.18 14.34
C PHE A 347 3.74 17.17 14.38
N ASP A 348 2.89 17.09 15.39
CA ASP A 348 1.80 18.05 15.61
C ASP A 348 2.33 19.39 16.16
N LEU A 349 3.07 20.10 15.30
CA LEU A 349 3.70 21.38 15.63
C LEU A 349 2.73 22.53 15.40
N PRO A 350 2.60 23.48 16.36
CA PRO A 350 1.76 24.64 16.20
C PRO A 350 2.27 25.56 15.10
N LYS A 351 1.38 26.30 14.44
CA LYS A 351 1.78 27.39 13.53
C LYS A 351 2.52 28.49 14.31
N SER A 352 3.41 29.21 13.61
CA SER A 352 4.08 30.40 14.14
C SER A 352 3.50 31.66 13.51
N SER A 353 3.31 32.71 14.31
CA SER A 353 2.82 34.01 13.85
C SER A 353 3.93 34.91 13.30
N ASN A 354 5.18 34.70 13.72
CA ASN A 354 6.34 35.52 13.36
C ASN A 354 7.44 34.71 12.62
N GLY A 355 7.21 33.43 12.36
CA GLY A 355 8.18 32.53 11.71
C GLY A 355 9.21 31.91 12.67
N GLU A 356 9.30 32.36 13.92
CA GLU A 356 10.16 31.77 14.94
C GLU A 356 9.54 30.50 15.55
N VAL A 357 10.36 29.70 16.26
CA VAL A 357 9.88 28.51 16.97
C VAL A 357 9.06 28.90 18.21
N PRO A 358 7.73 28.66 18.23
CA PRO A 358 6.88 28.99 19.37
C PRO A 358 7.30 28.19 20.62
N HIS A 359 7.11 28.73 21.82
CA HIS A 359 7.45 28.01 23.07
C HIS A 359 6.73 26.67 23.20
N SER A 360 5.46 26.62 22.77
CA SER A 360 4.63 25.40 22.70
C SER A 360 5.00 24.45 21.56
N GLY A 361 5.84 24.87 20.61
CA GLY A 361 6.35 24.06 19.50
C GLY A 361 7.85 23.78 19.59
N ASN A 362 8.55 24.29 20.60
CA ASN A 362 9.98 24.08 20.79
C ASN A 362 10.22 22.73 21.47
N VAL A 363 10.16 21.68 20.66
CA VAL A 363 10.26 20.29 21.11
C VAL A 363 11.66 19.97 21.64
N GLN A 364 11.73 19.24 22.74
CA GLN A 364 12.95 18.62 23.25
C GLN A 364 13.13 17.26 22.57
N LEU A 365 13.81 17.25 21.42
CA LEU A 365 14.16 16.02 20.72
C LEU A 365 15.14 15.21 21.58
N ARG A 366 14.90 13.90 21.66
CA ARG A 366 15.70 12.93 22.43
C ARG A 366 15.99 11.73 21.56
N SER A 367 17.00 10.93 21.89
CA SER A 367 17.29 9.69 21.15
C SER A 367 16.10 8.73 21.15
N THR A 368 15.46 8.57 22.32
CA THR A 368 14.30 7.70 22.50
C THR A 368 13.26 8.33 23.43
N THR A 369 11.99 8.04 23.20
CA THR A 369 10.87 8.31 24.10
C THR A 369 9.97 7.08 24.16
N GLU A 370 9.48 6.69 25.34
CA GLU A 370 8.62 5.50 25.50
C GLU A 370 9.20 4.20 24.88
N GLY A 371 10.53 4.07 24.89
CA GLY A 371 11.25 2.96 24.25
C GLY A 371 11.26 2.99 22.71
N LYS A 372 10.84 4.10 22.08
CA LYS A 372 10.82 4.32 20.62
C LYS A 372 11.88 5.33 20.21
N GLY A 373 12.56 5.07 19.10
CA GLY A 373 13.51 6.03 18.51
C GLY A 373 12.79 7.23 17.89
N VAL A 374 13.21 8.44 18.22
CA VAL A 374 12.56 9.66 17.71
C VAL A 374 13.11 9.99 16.31
N ARG A 375 12.26 9.85 15.29
CA ARG A 375 12.63 10.09 13.89
C ARG A 375 12.09 11.41 13.38
N PHE A 376 12.97 12.22 12.81
CA PHE A 376 12.62 13.44 12.11
C PHE A 376 13.46 13.59 10.83
N PHE A 377 13.09 14.52 9.98
CA PHE A 377 13.63 14.74 8.66
C PHE A 377 14.29 16.11 8.58
N LEU A 378 15.46 16.14 7.96
CA LEU A 378 16.21 17.35 7.66
C LEU A 378 16.51 17.41 6.16
N PRO A 379 16.65 18.61 5.57
CA PRO A 379 17.02 18.73 4.16
C PRO A 379 18.42 18.11 3.92
N PRO A 380 18.78 17.80 2.66
CA PRO A 380 20.11 17.31 2.34
C PRO A 380 21.16 18.27 2.88
N ARG A 381 22.31 17.73 3.31
CA ARG A 381 23.44 18.49 3.89
C ARG A 381 23.20 19.11 5.27
N ALA A 382 21.96 19.26 5.76
CA ALA A 382 21.72 19.74 7.13
C ALA A 382 22.36 18.87 8.22
N PRO A 383 22.38 17.52 8.12
CA PRO A 383 23.13 16.69 9.06
C PRO A 383 24.65 16.95 9.08
N GLN A 384 25.24 17.45 7.98
CA GLN A 384 26.64 17.87 7.92
C GLN A 384 26.83 19.23 8.60
N ALA A 385 25.94 20.20 8.33
CA ALA A 385 25.98 21.52 8.95
C ALA A 385 25.87 21.44 10.48
N LEU A 386 24.96 20.61 11.01
CA LEU A 386 24.84 20.39 12.45
C LEU A 386 26.11 19.81 13.08
N ARG A 387 26.79 18.88 12.38
CA ARG A 387 28.08 18.34 12.85
C ARG A 387 29.18 19.39 12.82
N ALA A 388 29.24 20.19 11.75
CA ALA A 388 30.25 21.25 11.59
C ALA A 388 30.11 22.36 12.64
N SER A 389 28.89 22.64 13.11
CA SER A 389 28.64 23.61 14.19
C SER A 389 28.95 23.07 15.60
N GLY A 390 29.69 21.97 15.72
CA GLY A 390 29.99 21.29 16.99
C GLY A 390 28.82 20.48 17.56
N GLY A 391 27.74 20.29 16.81
CA GLY A 391 26.55 19.53 17.19
C GLY A 391 26.55 18.11 16.65
N ASP A 392 27.52 17.26 17.04
CA ASP A 392 27.54 15.83 16.69
C ASP A 392 26.52 15.01 17.51
N VAL A 393 25.26 15.44 17.46
CA VAL A 393 24.13 14.85 18.20
C VAL A 393 23.36 13.84 17.36
N LEU A 394 23.58 13.79 16.04
CA LEU A 394 22.88 12.87 15.14
C LEU A 394 23.61 11.54 15.04
N ASP A 395 22.86 10.45 15.09
CA ASP A 395 23.41 9.11 14.96
C ASP A 395 23.60 8.74 13.47
N PRO A 396 24.84 8.52 13.01
CA PRO A 396 25.09 8.15 11.61
C PRO A 396 24.52 6.78 11.25
N ASP A 397 24.44 5.83 12.18
CA ASP A 397 23.99 4.46 11.93
C ASP A 397 22.46 4.40 11.75
N PHE A 398 21.72 5.31 12.40
CA PHE A 398 20.28 5.46 12.25
C PHE A 398 19.87 6.49 11.20
N THR A 399 20.83 7.21 10.61
CA THR A 399 20.57 8.19 9.55
C THR A 399 20.31 7.49 8.21
N PHE A 400 19.15 7.75 7.63
CA PHE A 400 18.77 7.27 6.29
C PHE A 400 18.64 8.45 5.34
N ARG A 401 19.39 8.42 4.24
CA ARG A 401 19.29 9.42 3.17
C ARG A 401 18.35 8.95 2.08
N PHE A 402 17.31 9.74 1.82
CA PHE A 402 16.43 9.61 0.66
C PHE A 402 17.03 10.41 -0.49
N ASN A 403 17.40 9.72 -1.56
CA ASN A 403 18.02 10.25 -2.77
C ASN A 403 17.76 9.34 -3.99
N SER A 404 18.36 9.64 -5.14
CA SER A 404 18.21 8.87 -6.38
C SER A 404 18.51 7.36 -6.27
N SER A 405 19.38 6.95 -5.34
CA SER A 405 19.74 5.53 -5.12
C SER A 405 18.79 4.78 -4.18
N THR A 406 17.86 5.50 -3.52
CA THR A 406 16.97 4.89 -2.55
C THR A 406 15.97 3.97 -3.23
N PHE A 407 15.80 2.77 -2.64
CA PHE A 407 15.02 1.67 -3.22
C PHE A 407 15.57 1.14 -4.55
N GLY A 408 16.87 1.30 -4.82
CA GLY A 408 17.51 0.63 -5.93
C GLY A 408 17.35 -0.90 -5.87
N PRO A 409 17.41 -1.58 -7.03
CA PRO A 409 17.35 -3.03 -7.11
C PRO A 409 18.49 -3.68 -6.31
N PRO A 410 18.34 -4.94 -5.86
CA PRO A 410 19.45 -5.65 -5.26
C PRO A 410 20.60 -5.81 -6.24
N THR A 411 21.83 -5.79 -5.75
CA THR A 411 22.98 -6.18 -6.56
C THR A 411 22.96 -7.70 -6.80
N GLU A 412 23.62 -8.18 -7.85
CA GLU A 412 23.71 -9.62 -8.12
C GLU A 412 24.30 -10.40 -6.93
N ALA A 413 25.34 -9.85 -6.30
CA ALA A 413 25.95 -10.42 -5.10
C ALA A 413 25.01 -10.47 -3.88
N GLN A 414 23.95 -9.64 -3.86
CA GLN A 414 22.95 -9.70 -2.81
C GLN A 414 21.95 -10.83 -3.01
N ARG A 415 21.72 -11.32 -4.25
CA ARG A 415 20.84 -12.48 -4.51
C ARG A 415 21.60 -13.79 -4.27
N THR A 416 20.87 -14.81 -3.86
CA THR A 416 21.38 -16.15 -3.61
C THR A 416 20.44 -17.18 -4.23
N ARG A 417 20.89 -18.43 -4.33
CA ARG A 417 20.04 -19.57 -4.71
C ARG A 417 18.73 -19.67 -3.91
N TRP A 418 18.68 -19.17 -2.68
CA TRP A 418 17.48 -19.21 -1.86
C TRP A 418 16.41 -18.23 -2.32
N ASP A 419 16.82 -17.11 -2.92
CA ASP A 419 15.91 -16.15 -3.53
C ASP A 419 15.24 -16.80 -4.76
N GLU A 420 16.01 -17.45 -5.63
CA GLU A 420 15.47 -18.21 -6.77
C GLU A 420 14.54 -19.36 -6.34
N GLN A 421 14.86 -20.05 -5.24
CA GLN A 421 14.00 -21.10 -4.70
C GLN A 421 12.69 -20.54 -4.14
N TYR A 422 12.70 -19.30 -3.67
CA TYR A 422 11.48 -18.64 -3.23
C TYR A 422 10.67 -18.15 -4.43
N ASP A 423 11.31 -17.62 -5.47
CA ASP A 423 10.66 -17.24 -6.74
C ASP A 423 9.94 -18.44 -7.37
N ARG A 424 10.61 -19.60 -7.47
CA ARG A 424 9.98 -20.85 -7.95
C ARG A 424 8.80 -21.31 -7.11
N LEU A 425 8.85 -21.15 -5.78
CA LEU A 425 7.70 -21.46 -4.94
C LEU A 425 6.52 -20.53 -5.28
N VAL A 426 6.78 -19.24 -5.54
CA VAL A 426 5.72 -18.30 -5.94
C VAL A 426 5.13 -18.67 -7.31
N GLU A 427 5.95 -19.11 -8.26
CA GLU A 427 5.49 -19.65 -9.55
C GLU A 427 4.60 -20.88 -9.38
N ASP A 428 4.96 -21.80 -8.46
CA ASP A 428 4.11 -22.96 -8.15
C ASP A 428 2.73 -22.50 -7.62
N ILE A 429 2.70 -21.49 -6.75
CA ILE A 429 1.46 -20.93 -6.18
C ILE A 429 0.59 -20.27 -7.25
N GLN A 430 1.20 -19.61 -8.24
CA GLN A 430 0.46 -19.02 -9.37
C GLN A 430 -0.41 -20.06 -10.08
N ARG A 431 0.02 -21.33 -10.12
CA ARG A 431 -0.72 -22.47 -10.69
C ARG A 431 -1.46 -23.30 -9.64
N PHE A 432 -2.02 -22.62 -8.64
CA PHE A 432 -2.71 -23.25 -7.51
C PHE A 432 -1.84 -24.21 -6.69
N GLY A 433 -0.54 -23.97 -6.54
CA GLY A 433 0.36 -24.74 -5.69
C GLY A 433 0.13 -24.58 -4.18
N PHE A 434 -1.12 -24.51 -3.72
CA PHE A 434 -1.53 -24.42 -2.32
C PHE A 434 -1.54 -25.81 -1.65
N THR A 435 -0.38 -26.47 -1.58
CA THR A 435 -0.25 -27.83 -1.04
C THR A 435 0.53 -27.85 0.27
N PRO A 436 0.38 -28.90 1.11
CA PRO A 436 1.18 -29.09 2.31
C PRO A 436 2.70 -29.08 2.04
N GLU A 437 3.15 -29.71 0.94
CA GLU A 437 4.57 -29.79 0.58
C GLU A 437 5.15 -28.40 0.29
N ASN A 438 4.39 -27.56 -0.43
CA ASN A 438 4.79 -26.18 -0.70
C ASN A 438 4.78 -25.32 0.58
N ARG A 439 3.87 -25.60 1.53
CA ARG A 439 3.87 -24.94 2.84
C ARG A 439 5.12 -25.32 3.65
N ASP A 440 5.56 -26.57 3.60
CA ASP A 440 6.80 -26.99 4.25
C ASP A 440 8.05 -26.39 3.59
N ARG A 441 8.06 -26.31 2.26
CA ARG A 441 9.09 -25.57 1.51
C ARG A 441 9.17 -24.11 1.96
N LEU A 442 8.04 -23.44 2.15
CA LEU A 442 7.98 -22.07 2.66
C LEU A 442 8.55 -21.95 4.08
N VAL A 443 8.25 -22.89 4.96
CA VAL A 443 8.78 -22.92 6.34
C VAL A 443 10.31 -23.04 6.31
N ASN A 444 10.84 -23.93 5.48
CA ASN A 444 12.29 -24.10 5.32
C ASN A 444 12.95 -22.83 4.75
N LEU A 445 12.37 -22.23 3.72
CA LEU A 445 12.87 -20.98 3.13
C LEU A 445 12.84 -19.83 4.15
N TYR A 446 11.81 -19.74 4.99
CA TYR A 446 11.73 -18.73 6.05
C TYR A 446 12.93 -18.81 7.01
N GLU A 447 13.30 -20.00 7.47
CA GLU A 447 14.47 -20.15 8.36
C GLU A 447 15.79 -19.82 7.65
N LYS A 448 15.92 -20.14 6.35
CA LYS A 448 17.08 -19.72 5.55
C LYS A 448 17.16 -18.19 5.41
N PHE A 449 16.05 -17.53 5.09
CA PHE A 449 16.01 -16.07 4.96
C PHE A 449 16.31 -15.37 6.29
N LYS A 450 15.83 -15.93 7.41
CA LYS A 450 16.15 -15.45 8.75
C LYS A 450 17.65 -15.58 9.05
N ALA A 451 18.27 -16.71 8.71
CA ALA A 451 19.71 -16.91 8.88
C ALA A 451 20.55 -15.99 7.97
N LEU A 452 20.14 -15.78 6.72
CA LEU A 452 20.79 -14.85 5.78
C LEU A 452 20.72 -13.40 6.28
N ALA A 453 19.56 -12.96 6.74
CA ALA A 453 19.39 -11.61 7.28
C ALA A 453 20.21 -11.35 8.54
N LYS A 454 20.56 -12.40 9.30
CA LYS A 454 21.46 -12.33 10.46
C LYS A 454 22.93 -12.33 10.06
N SER A 455 23.32 -13.20 9.14
CA SER A 455 24.74 -13.41 8.74
C SER A 455 25.26 -12.35 7.75
N THR A 456 24.39 -11.81 6.90
CA THR A 456 24.71 -10.79 5.88
C THR A 456 23.70 -9.65 5.94
N PRO A 457 23.66 -8.89 7.05
CA PRO A 457 22.64 -7.88 7.26
C PRO A 457 22.72 -6.78 6.18
N SER A 458 21.66 -6.66 5.41
CA SER A 458 21.47 -5.60 4.41
C SER A 458 19.98 -5.25 4.35
N ARG A 459 19.66 -4.06 3.82
CA ARG A 459 18.25 -3.66 3.65
C ARG A 459 17.48 -4.64 2.76
N TYR A 460 18.11 -5.11 1.69
CA TYR A 460 17.53 -6.16 0.83
C TYR A 460 17.17 -7.41 1.64
N ARG A 461 18.09 -7.94 2.45
CA ARG A 461 17.83 -9.13 3.28
C ARG A 461 16.75 -8.93 4.34
N GLN A 462 16.68 -7.74 4.93
CA GLN A 462 15.60 -7.39 5.85
C GLN A 462 14.22 -7.31 5.16
N ARG A 463 14.16 -6.74 3.94
CA ARG A 463 12.94 -6.73 3.13
C ARG A 463 12.47 -8.14 2.78
N GLN A 464 13.38 -8.97 2.27
CA GLN A 464 13.08 -10.35 1.92
C GLN A 464 12.55 -11.14 3.12
N LEU A 465 13.20 -11.00 4.30
CA LEU A 465 12.71 -11.60 5.53
C LEU A 465 11.32 -11.09 5.94
N ALA A 466 11.03 -9.79 5.77
CA ALA A 466 9.72 -9.24 6.08
C ALA A 466 8.61 -9.80 5.17
N ILE A 467 8.90 -9.91 3.86
CA ILE A 467 7.99 -10.46 2.84
C ILE A 467 7.67 -11.93 3.15
N ILE A 468 8.70 -12.78 3.28
CA ILE A 468 8.50 -14.22 3.52
C ILE A 468 7.86 -14.50 4.89
N ARG A 469 8.12 -13.64 5.90
CA ARG A 469 7.45 -13.71 7.20
C ARG A 469 5.94 -13.42 7.08
N THR A 470 5.56 -12.45 6.26
CA THR A 470 4.16 -12.13 5.99
C THR A 470 3.50 -13.27 5.24
N HIS A 471 4.12 -13.76 4.16
CA HIS A 471 3.64 -14.92 3.40
C HIS A 471 3.39 -16.13 4.31
N ARG A 472 4.41 -16.53 5.08
CA ARG A 472 4.30 -17.66 6.02
C ARG A 472 3.18 -17.47 7.04
N ARG A 473 2.97 -16.25 7.55
CA ARG A 473 1.88 -15.99 8.51
C ARG A 473 0.51 -16.24 7.89
N ILE A 474 0.30 -15.84 6.65
CA ILE A 474 -0.97 -16.01 5.94
C ILE A 474 -1.26 -17.49 5.69
N TRP A 475 -0.23 -18.26 5.32
CA TRP A 475 -0.34 -19.69 5.07
C TRP A 475 -0.52 -20.55 6.33
N ARG A 476 -0.49 -19.96 7.53
CA ARG A 476 -0.89 -20.65 8.78
C ARG A 476 -2.35 -20.42 9.14
N SER A 477 -3.13 -19.77 8.28
CA SER A 477 -4.51 -19.42 8.59
C SER A 477 -5.47 -20.51 8.14
N ASN A 478 -6.57 -20.70 8.87
CA ASN A 478 -7.61 -21.68 8.52
C ASN A 478 -8.18 -21.50 7.09
N PRO A 479 -8.33 -20.27 6.55
CA PRO A 479 -8.72 -20.09 5.14
C PRO A 479 -7.76 -20.74 4.14
N TRP A 480 -6.46 -20.75 4.43
CA TRP A 480 -5.47 -21.43 3.60
C TRP A 480 -5.64 -22.96 3.67
N GLU A 481 -5.86 -23.52 4.86
CA GLU A 481 -6.04 -24.97 5.06
C GLU A 481 -7.24 -25.48 4.25
N LYS A 482 -8.36 -24.78 4.30
CA LYS A 482 -9.56 -25.08 3.50
C LYS A 482 -9.33 -24.96 1.99
N LEU A 483 -8.45 -24.06 1.54
CA LEU A 483 -8.07 -23.98 0.13
C LEU A 483 -7.17 -25.14 -0.25
N SER A 484 -6.24 -25.52 0.63
CA SER A 484 -5.32 -26.64 0.40
C SER A 484 -6.07 -27.96 0.24
N GLU A 485 -7.03 -28.25 1.13
CA GLU A 485 -7.89 -29.44 1.04
C GLU A 485 -8.60 -29.54 -0.33
N ILE A 486 -9.23 -28.45 -0.77
CA ILE A 486 -9.91 -28.39 -2.08
C ILE A 486 -8.92 -28.53 -3.22
N THR A 487 -7.74 -27.89 -3.12
CA THR A 487 -6.69 -27.99 -4.15
C THR A 487 -6.22 -29.44 -4.31
N MET A 488 -6.00 -30.15 -3.21
CA MET A 488 -5.59 -31.56 -3.22
C MET A 488 -6.67 -32.44 -3.88
N GLN A 489 -7.94 -32.26 -3.49
CA GLN A 489 -9.08 -32.96 -4.09
C GLN A 489 -9.21 -32.73 -5.60
N MET A 490 -9.12 -31.47 -6.04
CA MET A 490 -9.37 -31.08 -7.43
C MET A 490 -8.20 -31.35 -8.38
N THR A 491 -6.99 -31.51 -7.85
CA THR A 491 -5.79 -31.81 -8.66
C THR A 491 -5.43 -33.31 -8.65
N GLY A 492 -6.24 -34.15 -8.01
CA GLY A 492 -5.97 -35.60 -7.90
C GLY A 492 -4.71 -35.93 -7.11
N ARG A 493 -4.22 -34.98 -6.30
CA ARG A 493 -3.13 -35.19 -5.35
C ARG A 493 -3.81 -35.55 -4.04
N ASP A 494 -3.99 -36.83 -3.75
CA ASP A 494 -4.63 -37.23 -2.50
C ASP A 494 -3.90 -36.59 -1.31
N PRO A 495 -4.61 -36.01 -0.34
CA PRO A 495 -3.98 -35.57 0.89
C PRO A 495 -3.32 -36.79 1.52
N VAL A 496 -1.98 -36.81 1.55
CA VAL A 496 -1.22 -37.83 2.28
C VAL A 496 -1.82 -37.85 3.68
N GLN A 497 -2.45 -38.96 4.06
CA GLN A 497 -2.99 -39.13 5.41
C GLN A 497 -1.89 -38.73 6.38
N ALA A 498 -2.15 -37.69 7.17
CA ALA A 498 -1.29 -37.35 8.28
C ALA A 498 -1.18 -38.61 9.13
N GLN A 499 -0.03 -39.29 9.08
CA GLN A 499 0.26 -40.31 10.07
C GLN A 499 0.13 -39.62 11.43
N PRO A 500 -0.65 -40.16 12.38
CA PRO A 500 -0.62 -39.66 13.74
C PRO A 500 0.85 -39.67 14.15
N LEU A 501 1.30 -38.57 14.76
CA LEU A 501 2.62 -38.51 15.39
C LEU A 501 2.77 -39.79 16.20
N THR A 502 3.64 -40.70 15.76
CA THR A 502 4.11 -41.79 16.62
C THR A 502 4.54 -41.12 17.90
N GLU A 503 3.88 -41.48 19.01
CA GLU A 503 4.29 -41.09 20.34
C GLU A 503 5.78 -41.40 20.45
N PHE A 504 6.61 -40.35 20.46
CA PHE A 504 7.96 -40.49 20.97
C PHE A 504 7.80 -40.76 22.45
N SER A 505 7.83 -42.04 22.84
CA SER A 505 8.05 -42.43 24.22
C SER A 505 9.43 -41.89 24.60
N PHE A 506 9.46 -40.80 25.34
CA PHE A 506 10.67 -40.39 26.03
C PHE A 506 10.98 -41.48 27.06
N SER A 507 12.09 -42.20 26.87
CA SER A 507 12.71 -42.93 27.97
C SER A 507 13.24 -41.88 28.97
N GLU A 508 12.88 -42.02 30.24
CA GLU A 508 13.16 -41.10 31.36
C GLU A 508 14.64 -40.85 31.69
N ASP A 509 15.61 -41.27 30.87
CA ASP A 509 17.04 -41.21 31.20
C ASP A 509 17.79 -39.95 30.69
N ALA A 510 17.08 -38.91 30.23
CA ALA A 510 17.72 -37.70 29.67
C ALA A 510 17.44 -36.41 30.47
N LEU A 511 17.29 -36.51 31.81
CA LEU A 511 17.01 -35.37 32.70
C LEU A 511 17.98 -35.24 33.89
N SER A 512 19.25 -35.64 33.77
CA SER A 512 20.23 -35.49 34.88
C SER A 512 21.42 -34.54 34.66
N ASP A 513 21.61 -33.88 33.52
CA ASP A 513 22.85 -33.13 33.27
C ASP A 513 22.71 -31.63 32.96
N LEU A 514 21.81 -30.92 33.65
CA LEU A 514 21.90 -29.46 33.78
C LEU A 514 21.38 -29.01 35.16
N LYS A 515 22.29 -28.94 36.14
CA LYS A 515 22.22 -27.99 37.26
C LYS A 515 23.07 -26.77 36.92
#